data_AF-A0A960TYM2-F1
#
_entry.id   AF-A0A960TYM2-F1
#
_cell.length_a   1.000
_cell.length_b   1.000
_cell.length_c   1.000
_cell.angle_alpha   90.00
_cell.angle_beta   90.00
_cell.angle_gamma   90.00
#
_symmetry.space_group_name_H-M   'P 1'
#
loop_
_entity.id
_entity.type
_entity.pdbx_description
1 polymer ?
#
loop_
_entity_poly.entity_id
_entity_poly.type
_entity_poly.pdbx_seq_one_letter_code
_entity_poly.pdbx_strand_id
1 'polypeptide(L)'
;MKRANWLMLVLALLLSLAALTAFATACGDDDDDDDDTSADDDDDDTDDDDDDDDPFADAQVHACGHFEETPIEVSAGDEPAAAVDVNTPHTAYDVTLTTYEDAMGGYLSYTVAEDGSTIDAVLNVDTDIKFWTEDLTEIPATTTADESDCETIHKLAKFELDAGNYYITLGPTDEDSLLMFLLVNGGHDEDDDHEMDDDMDMDDDMEM
;
A
#
# COMPACT_ATOMS: atom_id res chain seq x y z
N MET A 1 -42.61 -9.20 14.67
CA MET A 1 -42.37 -8.22 15.75
C MET A 1 -40.86 -8.03 15.91
N LYS A 2 -40.20 -7.23 15.06
CA LYS A 2 -38.74 -6.95 15.10
C LYS A 2 -38.43 -5.58 14.47
N ARG A 3 -39.16 -4.52 14.87
CA ARG A 3 -38.95 -3.15 14.33
C ARG A 3 -38.62 -2.11 15.41
N ALA A 4 -38.39 -2.53 16.66
CA ALA A 4 -38.21 -1.61 17.79
C ALA A 4 -36.73 -1.33 18.15
N ASN A 5 -35.75 -2.08 17.62
CA ASN A 5 -34.34 -1.92 18.02
C ASN A 5 -33.52 -0.96 17.16
N TRP A 6 -33.99 -0.61 15.96
CA TRP A 6 -33.17 0.16 15.00
C TRP A 6 -33.10 1.65 15.36
N LEU A 7 -34.17 2.20 15.95
CA LEU A 7 -34.25 3.62 16.33
C LEU A 7 -33.41 3.99 17.58
N MET A 8 -33.07 3.03 18.44
CA MET A 8 -32.18 3.30 19.59
C MET A 8 -30.69 3.32 19.20
N LEU A 9 -30.29 2.60 18.16
CA LEU A 9 -28.88 2.55 17.72
C LEU A 9 -28.47 3.84 17.00
N VAL A 10 -29.35 4.38 16.15
CA VAL A 10 -29.11 5.65 15.43
C VAL A 10 -29.03 6.85 16.38
N LEU A 11 -29.77 6.81 17.50
CA LEU A 11 -29.75 7.90 18.50
C LEU A 11 -28.46 7.89 19.35
N ALA A 12 -27.82 6.73 19.54
CA ALA A 12 -26.57 6.62 20.27
C ALA A 12 -25.35 7.07 19.44
N LEU A 13 -25.37 6.80 18.13
CA LEU A 13 -24.25 7.16 17.24
C LEU A 13 -24.12 8.70 17.07
N LEU A 14 -25.26 9.41 16.97
CA LEU A 14 -25.31 10.86 16.79
C LEU A 14 -24.84 11.68 18.01
N LEU A 15 -24.68 11.06 19.19
CA LEU A 15 -24.24 11.75 20.41
C LEU A 15 -22.72 11.75 20.62
N SER A 16 -21.95 11.00 19.82
CA SER A 16 -20.50 10.82 20.02
C SER A 16 -19.62 11.77 19.20
N LEU A 17 -20.17 12.46 18.20
CA LEU A 17 -19.42 13.23 17.20
C LEU A 17 -19.23 14.72 17.56
N ALA A 18 -18.90 15.03 18.82
CA ALA A 18 -18.78 16.42 19.30
C ALA A 18 -17.59 16.68 20.24
N ALA A 19 -16.52 15.89 20.17
CA ALA A 19 -15.45 16.00 21.17
C ALA A 19 -14.01 15.87 20.66
N LEU A 20 -13.68 16.28 19.43
CA LEU A 20 -12.26 16.37 19.03
C LEU A 20 -12.00 17.65 18.22
N THR A 21 -11.80 18.75 18.95
CA THR A 21 -11.17 19.97 18.41
C THR A 21 -10.03 20.39 19.33
N ALA A 22 -8.92 20.72 18.67
CA ALA A 22 -7.77 21.50 19.14
C ALA A 22 -6.70 20.76 19.94
N PHE A 23 -5.61 20.41 19.24
CA PHE A 23 -4.25 20.80 19.65
C PHE A 23 -3.44 21.18 18.41
N ALA A 24 -3.20 22.49 18.25
CA ALA A 24 -2.12 23.03 17.45
C ALA A 24 -1.12 23.66 18.44
N THR A 25 0.13 23.19 18.45
CA THR A 25 1.30 23.77 19.14
C THR A 25 2.52 23.08 18.49
N ALA A 26 3.26 23.71 17.57
CA ALA A 26 4.26 24.77 17.69
C ALA A 26 5.67 24.28 18.15
N CYS A 27 6.71 24.94 17.59
CA CYS A 27 8.18 24.78 17.76
C CYS A 27 8.76 23.60 16.96
N GLY A 28 9.75 23.78 16.09
CA GLY A 28 11.07 24.44 16.21
C GLY A 28 12.00 23.59 15.31
N ASP A 29 13.19 23.95 14.86
CA ASP A 29 14.15 24.99 15.15
C ASP A 29 15.00 25.08 13.85
N ASP A 30 15.47 26.26 13.50
CA ASP A 30 16.44 26.47 12.43
C ASP A 30 17.83 26.04 12.95
N ASP A 31 18.52 25.13 12.26
CA ASP A 31 19.96 24.95 12.39
C ASP A 31 20.59 24.77 11.01
N ASP A 32 21.21 25.87 10.56
CA ASP A 32 22.19 25.93 9.47
C ASP A 32 23.52 25.35 9.99
N ASP A 33 23.99 24.24 9.42
CA ASP A 33 25.40 23.84 9.52
C ASP A 33 25.92 23.47 8.12
N ASP A 34 26.54 24.47 7.50
CA ASP A 34 27.47 24.36 6.38
C ASP A 34 28.78 23.71 6.86
N ASP A 35 29.14 22.53 6.36
CA ASP A 35 30.52 22.04 6.37
C ASP A 35 30.67 20.88 5.35
N ASP A 36 30.84 21.22 4.06
CA ASP A 36 31.39 20.27 3.08
C ASP A 36 32.79 20.70 2.64
N THR A 37 33.76 20.04 3.27
CA THR A 37 35.16 19.98 2.87
C THR A 37 35.30 19.28 1.54
N SER A 38 36.02 19.93 0.66
CA SER A 38 36.38 19.46 -0.68
C SER A 38 37.31 18.25 -0.63
N ALA A 39 36.97 17.31 -1.51
CA ALA A 39 37.89 16.65 -2.44
C ALA A 39 38.59 15.34 -2.02
N ASP A 40 38.49 14.42 -2.98
CA ASP A 40 39.45 13.39 -3.39
C ASP A 40 39.38 12.02 -2.70
N ASP A 41 38.90 11.04 -3.49
CA ASP A 41 39.56 9.77 -3.86
C ASP A 41 38.46 8.74 -4.21
N ASP A 42 38.16 8.55 -5.50
CA ASP A 42 38.75 7.48 -6.34
C ASP A 42 38.73 6.11 -5.64
N ASP A 43 37.77 5.25 -5.99
CA ASP A 43 38.06 3.89 -6.44
C ASP A 43 36.81 3.23 -7.04
N ASP A 44 36.91 3.00 -8.35
CA ASP A 44 36.19 2.01 -9.13
C ASP A 44 36.24 0.64 -8.43
N ASP A 45 35.09 0.05 -8.16
CA ASP A 45 34.84 -1.37 -8.40
C ASP A 45 33.33 -1.54 -8.55
N THR A 46 32.91 -1.45 -9.81
CA THR A 46 31.68 -2.00 -10.36
C THR A 46 31.60 -3.48 -10.01
N ASP A 47 31.07 -3.80 -8.83
CA ASP A 47 30.34 -5.03 -8.65
C ASP A 47 29.00 -4.81 -9.39
N ASP A 48 29.00 -5.20 -10.67
CA ASP A 48 27.80 -5.66 -11.38
C ASP A 48 27.27 -6.86 -10.59
N ASP A 49 26.66 -6.59 -9.43
CA ASP A 49 25.68 -7.50 -8.87
C ASP A 49 24.60 -7.54 -9.94
N ASP A 50 24.58 -8.65 -10.68
CA ASP A 50 23.44 -9.09 -11.46
C ASP A 50 22.26 -9.10 -10.48
N ASP A 51 21.63 -7.93 -10.29
CA ASP A 51 20.34 -7.76 -9.64
C ASP A 51 19.41 -8.64 -10.47
N ASP A 52 19.22 -9.87 -10.00
CA ASP A 52 18.15 -10.73 -10.45
C ASP A 52 16.88 -9.90 -10.28
N ASP A 53 16.43 -9.28 -11.37
CA ASP A 53 15.22 -8.47 -11.52
C ASP A 53 13.97 -9.33 -11.23
N ASP A 54 13.87 -9.90 -10.02
CA ASP A 54 12.64 -10.47 -9.55
C ASP A 54 11.73 -9.28 -9.22
N PRO A 55 10.69 -9.00 -10.05
CA PRO A 55 9.78 -7.90 -9.82
C PRO A 55 9.01 -8.04 -8.49
N PHE A 56 9.15 -9.15 -7.78
CA PHE A 56 8.58 -9.39 -6.47
C PHE A 56 9.55 -9.10 -5.31
N ALA A 57 10.87 -9.13 -5.52
CA ALA A 57 11.85 -8.94 -4.44
C ALA A 57 11.72 -7.54 -3.82
N ASP A 58 11.61 -6.51 -4.66
CA ASP A 58 11.44 -5.13 -4.20
C ASP A 58 10.16 -4.93 -3.39
N ALA A 59 9.03 -5.46 -3.88
CA ALA A 59 7.75 -5.35 -3.19
C ALA A 59 7.78 -6.03 -1.82
N GLN A 60 8.49 -7.15 -1.69
CA GLN A 60 8.63 -7.87 -0.42
C GLN A 60 9.51 -7.11 0.58
N VAL A 61 10.72 -6.71 0.17
CA VAL A 61 11.64 -5.94 1.03
C VAL A 61 10.97 -4.65 1.51
N HIS A 62 10.27 -3.96 0.60
CA HIS A 62 9.56 -2.74 0.90
C HIS A 62 8.39 -2.97 1.88
N ALA A 63 7.55 -3.98 1.63
CA ALA A 63 6.43 -4.32 2.52
C ALA A 63 6.90 -4.68 3.95
N CYS A 64 8.09 -5.28 4.09
CA CYS A 64 8.64 -5.60 5.40
C CYS A 64 8.93 -4.39 6.28
N GLY A 65 9.48 -3.32 5.69
CA GLY A 65 9.63 -2.05 6.43
C GLY A 65 8.29 -1.54 6.95
N HIS A 66 7.24 -1.63 6.14
CA HIS A 66 5.89 -1.19 6.52
C HIS A 66 5.18 -2.07 7.55
N PHE A 67 5.50 -3.37 7.62
CA PHE A 67 4.97 -4.24 8.68
C PHE A 67 5.57 -3.94 10.06
N GLU A 68 6.71 -3.26 10.14
CA GLU A 68 7.26 -2.76 11.41
C GLU A 68 6.62 -1.44 11.86
N GLU A 69 5.98 -0.72 10.94
CA GLU A 69 5.23 0.50 11.24
C GLU A 69 3.91 0.18 11.97
N THR A 70 3.25 1.20 12.53
CA THR A 70 1.94 1.00 13.16
C THR A 70 0.86 0.87 12.07
N PRO A 71 0.22 -0.29 11.89
CA PRO A 71 -0.76 -0.49 10.84
C PRO A 71 -2.08 0.24 11.15
N ILE A 72 -2.88 0.48 10.11
CA ILE A 72 -4.26 0.96 10.26
C ILE A 72 -5.17 -0.22 10.59
N GLU A 73 -5.80 -0.18 11.77
CA GLU A 73 -6.78 -1.19 12.18
C GLU A 73 -8.07 -1.07 11.35
N VAL A 74 -8.49 -2.18 10.73
CA VAL A 74 -9.77 -2.28 10.01
C VAL A 74 -10.47 -3.60 10.33
N SER A 75 -11.80 -3.65 10.19
CA SER A 75 -12.56 -4.89 10.35
C SER A 75 -13.19 -5.28 9.03
N ALA A 76 -12.92 -6.49 8.55
CA ALA A 76 -13.48 -6.97 7.28
C ALA A 76 -15.01 -7.13 7.35
N GLY A 77 -15.68 -6.84 6.23
CA GLY A 77 -17.10 -7.10 6.04
C GLY A 77 -17.41 -8.59 5.88
N ASP A 78 -18.61 -9.01 6.25
CA ASP A 78 -19.10 -10.40 6.07
C ASP A 78 -19.74 -10.65 4.69
N GLU A 79 -20.01 -9.59 3.94
CA GLU A 79 -20.50 -9.62 2.56
C GLU A 79 -19.95 -8.41 1.76
N PRO A 80 -19.95 -8.45 0.42
CA PRO A 80 -19.46 -7.34 -0.40
C PRO A 80 -20.13 -5.98 -0.09
N ALA A 81 -21.42 -5.99 0.25
CA ALA A 81 -22.15 -4.76 0.61
C ALA A 81 -21.71 -4.14 1.96
N ALA A 82 -21.03 -4.92 2.79
CA ALA A 82 -20.46 -4.51 4.08
C ALA A 82 -18.93 -4.36 4.02
N ALA A 83 -18.34 -4.42 2.82
CA ALA A 83 -16.91 -4.27 2.62
C ALA A 83 -16.41 -2.92 3.17
N VAL A 84 -15.27 -2.97 3.87
CA VAL A 84 -14.62 -1.78 4.44
C VAL A 84 -13.58 -1.23 3.48
N ASP A 85 -13.60 0.08 3.34
CA ASP A 85 -12.72 0.82 2.44
C ASP A 85 -11.27 0.86 2.94
N VAL A 86 -10.34 0.42 2.09
CA VAL A 86 -8.89 0.39 2.34
C VAL A 86 -8.12 1.15 1.26
N ASN A 87 -8.62 2.34 0.92
CA ASN A 87 -8.14 3.19 -0.17
C ASN A 87 -6.92 4.07 0.14
N THR A 88 -6.20 3.80 1.23
CA THR A 88 -4.97 4.55 1.50
C THR A 88 -3.82 3.83 0.79
N PRO A 89 -3.21 4.45 -0.24
CA PRO A 89 -2.12 3.81 -0.97
C PRO A 89 -0.94 3.57 -0.03
N HIS A 90 -0.11 2.56 -0.35
CA HIS A 90 1.19 2.36 0.30
C HIS A 90 1.06 2.26 1.82
N THR A 91 0.10 1.45 2.29
CA THR A 91 -0.29 1.40 3.70
C THR A 91 -0.43 -0.04 4.19
N ALA A 92 0.06 -0.29 5.41
CA ALA A 92 -0.17 -1.53 6.13
C ALA A 92 -1.48 -1.46 6.94
N TYR A 93 -2.25 -2.54 6.87
CA TYR A 93 -3.54 -2.72 7.53
C TYR A 93 -3.48 -3.92 8.48
N ASP A 94 -3.97 -3.75 9.71
CA ASP A 94 -4.27 -4.86 10.62
C ASP A 94 -5.75 -5.17 10.47
N VAL A 95 -6.04 -6.24 9.72
CA VAL A 95 -7.39 -6.61 9.32
C VAL A 95 -7.92 -7.63 10.30
N THR A 96 -8.88 -7.22 11.14
CA THR A 96 -9.71 -8.16 11.91
C THR A 96 -10.66 -8.88 10.95
N LEU A 97 -10.57 -10.20 10.91
CA LEU A 97 -11.38 -11.06 10.04
C LEU A 97 -12.73 -11.39 10.68
N THR A 98 -13.67 -11.82 9.84
CA THR A 98 -15.00 -12.28 10.22
C THR A 98 -15.25 -13.70 9.69
N THR A 99 -16.41 -14.26 10.01
CA THR A 99 -16.76 -15.61 9.52
C THR A 99 -17.05 -15.58 8.01
N TYR A 100 -16.28 -16.35 7.24
CA TYR A 100 -16.36 -16.52 5.79
C TYR A 100 -16.23 -18.01 5.43
N GLU A 101 -17.21 -18.56 4.71
CA GLU A 101 -17.20 -19.97 4.25
C GLU A 101 -16.83 -21.01 5.33
N ASP A 102 -17.44 -20.89 6.53
CA ASP A 102 -17.18 -21.73 7.71
C ASP A 102 -15.77 -21.59 8.35
N ALA A 103 -14.97 -20.62 7.90
CA ALA A 103 -13.64 -20.26 8.43
C ALA A 103 -13.55 -18.73 8.69
N MET A 104 -12.35 -18.20 8.92
CA MET A 104 -12.11 -16.74 8.98
C MET A 104 -11.74 -16.18 7.61
N GLY A 105 -12.18 -14.96 7.36
CA GLY A 105 -11.92 -14.22 6.13
C GLY A 105 -12.71 -12.91 6.10
N GLY A 106 -13.04 -12.42 4.92
CA GLY A 106 -13.97 -11.31 4.79
C GLY A 106 -13.74 -10.46 3.55
N TYR A 107 -14.49 -9.35 3.49
CA TYR A 107 -14.54 -8.45 2.35
C TYR A 107 -13.99 -7.06 2.71
N LEU A 108 -13.13 -6.53 1.85
CA LEU A 108 -12.70 -5.13 1.83
C LEU A 108 -13.04 -4.51 0.48
N SER A 109 -12.98 -3.18 0.36
CA SER A 109 -13.15 -2.47 -0.90
C SER A 109 -11.95 -1.59 -1.20
N TYR A 110 -11.63 -1.48 -2.48
CA TYR A 110 -10.53 -0.66 -2.97
C TYR A 110 -10.94 0.04 -4.27
N THR A 111 -10.42 1.23 -4.51
CA THR A 111 -10.67 2.08 -5.67
C THR A 111 -9.36 2.38 -6.35
N VAL A 112 -9.25 1.95 -7.60
CA VAL A 112 -8.13 2.28 -8.48
C VAL A 112 -8.48 3.54 -9.25
N ALA A 113 -7.57 4.53 -9.22
CA ALA A 113 -7.80 5.83 -9.83
C ALA A 113 -7.47 5.87 -11.33
N GLU A 114 -6.52 5.03 -11.78
CA GLU A 114 -5.92 5.09 -13.11
C GLU A 114 -5.91 3.71 -13.79
N ASP A 115 -6.11 3.69 -15.11
CA ASP A 115 -6.09 2.45 -15.90
C ASP A 115 -4.68 1.85 -15.94
N GLY A 116 -4.59 0.52 -16.04
CA GLY A 116 -3.29 -0.17 -16.08
C GLY A 116 -2.48 -0.10 -14.79
N SER A 117 -3.08 0.27 -13.66
CA SER A 117 -2.40 0.24 -12.36
C SER A 117 -2.07 -1.19 -11.97
N THR A 118 -0.93 -1.39 -11.32
CA THR A 118 -0.59 -2.67 -10.71
C THR A 118 -0.66 -2.57 -9.20
N ILE A 119 -1.31 -3.54 -8.55
CA ILE A 119 -1.34 -3.67 -7.09
C ILE A 119 -0.56 -4.91 -6.67
N ASP A 120 0.43 -4.70 -5.81
CA ASP A 120 1.08 -5.78 -5.07
C ASP A 120 0.45 -5.87 -3.68
N ALA A 121 -0.23 -6.98 -3.41
CA ALA A 121 -0.82 -7.28 -2.13
C ALA A 121 0.04 -8.30 -1.38
N VAL A 122 0.51 -7.90 -0.20
CA VAL A 122 1.42 -8.69 0.64
C VAL A 122 0.73 -9.04 1.95
N LEU A 123 0.78 -10.30 2.37
CA LEU A 123 0.17 -10.78 3.61
C LEU A 123 1.20 -11.46 4.52
N ASN A 124 1.01 -11.31 5.82
CA ASN A 124 1.76 -12.03 6.84
C ASN A 124 1.17 -13.41 7.20
N VAL A 125 0.17 -13.87 6.45
CA VAL A 125 -0.46 -15.19 6.61
C VAL A 125 -0.56 -15.81 5.23
N ASP A 126 -0.25 -17.11 5.11
CA ASP A 126 -0.46 -17.87 3.88
C ASP A 126 -1.97 -18.16 3.69
N THR A 127 -2.67 -17.18 3.15
CA THR A 127 -4.10 -17.26 2.81
C THR A 127 -4.35 -16.69 1.43
N ASP A 128 -5.48 -17.07 0.83
CA ASP A 128 -5.91 -16.50 -0.43
C ASP A 128 -6.32 -15.03 -0.27
N ILE A 129 -5.91 -14.22 -1.24
CA ILE A 129 -6.42 -12.88 -1.52
C ILE A 129 -6.89 -12.84 -2.97
N LYS A 130 -8.06 -12.25 -3.21
CA LYS A 130 -8.61 -12.10 -4.56
C LYS A 130 -9.24 -10.73 -4.73
N PHE A 131 -9.14 -10.20 -5.94
CA PHE A 131 -9.85 -9.00 -6.37
C PHE A 131 -11.04 -9.38 -7.22
N TRP A 132 -12.14 -8.64 -7.03
CA TRP A 132 -13.38 -8.81 -7.77
C TRP A 132 -13.85 -7.45 -8.26
N THR A 133 -14.36 -7.39 -9.47
CA THR A 133 -15.11 -6.23 -9.97
C THR A 133 -16.45 -6.08 -9.23
N GLU A 134 -17.13 -4.94 -9.41
CA GLU A 134 -18.48 -4.72 -8.87
C GLU A 134 -19.52 -5.75 -9.36
N ASP A 135 -19.32 -6.35 -10.53
CA ASP A 135 -20.18 -7.41 -11.07
C ASP A 135 -19.77 -8.83 -10.63
N LEU A 136 -18.84 -8.92 -9.66
CA LEU A 136 -18.32 -10.15 -9.07
C LEU A 136 -17.55 -11.04 -10.07
N THR A 137 -16.86 -10.41 -11.01
CA THR A 137 -15.88 -11.08 -11.87
C THR A 137 -14.52 -11.08 -11.18
N GLU A 138 -13.94 -12.27 -10.99
CA GLU A 138 -12.60 -12.43 -10.40
C GLU A 138 -11.53 -11.86 -11.32
N ILE A 139 -10.62 -11.06 -10.75
CA ILE A 139 -9.41 -10.60 -11.41
C ILE A 139 -8.29 -11.63 -11.19
N PRO A 140 -7.65 -12.14 -12.25
CA PRO A 140 -6.55 -13.07 -12.11
C PRO A 140 -5.36 -12.40 -11.40
N ALA A 141 -4.77 -13.12 -10.45
CA ALA A 141 -3.54 -12.73 -9.79
C ALA A 141 -2.34 -13.50 -10.35
N THR A 142 -1.19 -12.86 -10.42
CA THR A 142 0.09 -13.58 -10.42
C THR A 142 0.53 -13.72 -8.97
N THR A 143 0.76 -14.95 -8.50
CA THR A 143 1.16 -15.21 -7.11
C THR A 143 2.54 -15.84 -7.08
N THR A 144 3.34 -15.41 -6.12
CA THR A 144 4.57 -16.10 -5.73
C THR A 144 4.47 -16.54 -4.29
N ALA A 145 5.15 -17.63 -3.96
CA ALA A 145 5.26 -18.14 -2.61
C ALA A 145 6.67 -17.82 -2.10
N ASP A 146 6.74 -17.04 -1.03
CA ASP A 146 7.77 -17.12 0.01
C ASP A 146 9.21 -17.35 -0.48
N GLU A 147 9.78 -16.34 -1.14
CA GLU A 147 11.23 -16.23 -1.39
C GLU A 147 11.80 -14.92 -0.82
N SER A 148 11.11 -14.32 0.15
CA SER A 148 11.59 -13.11 0.80
C SER A 148 12.57 -13.44 1.93
N ASP A 149 13.62 -12.64 2.10
CA ASP A 149 14.49 -12.68 3.28
C ASP A 149 13.77 -12.27 4.58
N CYS A 150 12.49 -11.89 4.48
CA CYS A 150 11.67 -11.41 5.56
C CYS A 150 10.68 -12.48 6.02
N GLU A 151 10.99 -13.11 7.15
CA GLU A 151 10.19 -14.19 7.75
C GLU A 151 8.73 -13.80 8.08
N THR A 152 8.39 -12.51 8.02
CA THR A 152 7.03 -12.00 8.28
C THR A 152 6.11 -12.14 7.07
N ILE A 153 6.64 -12.17 5.84
CA ILE A 153 5.82 -12.27 4.63
C ILE A 153 5.57 -13.73 4.31
N HIS A 154 4.31 -14.09 4.09
CA HIS A 154 3.93 -15.45 3.71
C HIS A 154 3.26 -15.51 2.33
N LYS A 155 2.72 -14.39 1.84
CA LYS A 155 2.02 -14.34 0.56
C LYS A 155 2.28 -13.02 -0.16
N LEU A 156 2.53 -13.10 -1.46
CA LEU A 156 2.46 -11.97 -2.37
C LEU A 156 1.56 -12.32 -3.57
N ALA A 157 0.64 -11.42 -3.88
CA ALA A 157 -0.22 -11.48 -5.06
C ALA A 157 -0.18 -10.15 -5.81
N LYS A 158 0.09 -10.21 -7.11
CA LYS A 158 0.12 -9.06 -8.02
C LYS A 158 -1.09 -9.05 -8.93
N PHE A 159 -1.74 -7.90 -9.05
CA PHE A 159 -2.97 -7.68 -9.80
C PHE A 159 -2.80 -6.52 -10.79
N GLU A 160 -3.17 -6.73 -12.04
CA GLU A 160 -3.31 -5.65 -13.03
C GLU A 160 -4.77 -5.18 -13.04
N LEU A 161 -5.00 -3.89 -12.79
CA LEU A 161 -6.33 -3.33 -12.60
C LEU A 161 -6.51 -2.05 -13.41
N ASP A 162 -7.69 -1.91 -14.01
CA ASP A 162 -8.14 -0.64 -14.59
C ASP A 162 -8.76 0.27 -13.52
N ALA A 163 -9.00 1.54 -13.85
CA ALA A 163 -9.68 2.47 -12.96
C ALA A 163 -11.10 1.95 -12.61
N GLY A 164 -11.43 1.93 -11.32
CA GLY A 164 -12.70 1.37 -10.87
C GLY A 164 -12.74 1.01 -9.39
N ASN A 165 -13.89 0.51 -8.94
CA ASN A 165 -14.05 -0.03 -7.59
C ASN A 165 -14.00 -1.55 -7.64
N TYR A 166 -13.32 -2.12 -6.65
CA TYR A 166 -13.10 -3.54 -6.50
C TYR A 166 -13.46 -3.99 -5.09
N TYR A 167 -13.87 -5.25 -4.98
CA TYR A 167 -13.93 -5.97 -3.72
C TYR A 167 -12.68 -6.82 -3.57
N ILE A 168 -12.10 -6.81 -2.38
CA ILE A 168 -11.04 -7.71 -1.98
C ILE A 168 -11.65 -8.78 -1.10
N THR A 169 -11.41 -10.05 -1.39
CA THR A 169 -11.71 -11.15 -0.46
C THR A 169 -10.44 -11.68 0.15
N LEU A 170 -10.44 -11.82 1.47
CA LEU A 170 -9.40 -12.48 2.26
C LEU A 170 -9.95 -13.80 2.81
N GLY A 171 -9.10 -14.81 2.90
CA GLY A 171 -9.47 -16.11 3.45
C GLY A 171 -9.88 -17.13 2.37
N PRO A 172 -10.23 -18.36 2.78
CA PRO A 172 -10.40 -18.80 4.18
C PRO A 172 -9.06 -19.04 4.92
N THR A 173 -9.03 -18.71 6.21
CA THR A 173 -7.89 -18.96 7.14
C THR A 173 -8.38 -19.34 8.55
N ASP A 174 -7.47 -19.85 9.38
CA ASP A 174 -7.69 -20.16 10.81
C ASP A 174 -7.38 -18.96 11.75
N GLU A 175 -6.70 -17.93 11.24
CA GLU A 175 -6.34 -16.73 11.99
C GLU A 175 -7.53 -15.76 12.14
N ASP A 176 -7.64 -15.04 13.26
CA ASP A 176 -8.70 -14.06 13.51
C ASP A 176 -8.35 -12.64 13.03
N SER A 177 -7.07 -12.38 12.77
CA SER A 177 -6.59 -11.19 12.05
C SER A 177 -5.40 -11.51 11.16
N LEU A 178 -5.08 -10.60 10.24
CA LEU A 178 -3.87 -10.62 9.44
C LEU A 178 -3.36 -9.21 9.16
N LEU A 179 -2.06 -9.09 8.88
CA LEU A 179 -1.46 -7.89 8.31
C LEU A 179 -1.51 -7.98 6.79
N MET A 180 -2.00 -6.90 6.17
CA MET A 180 -2.05 -6.74 4.72
C MET A 180 -1.40 -5.42 4.34
N PHE A 181 -0.51 -5.45 3.36
CA PHE A 181 0.05 -4.25 2.74
C PHE A 181 -0.38 -4.19 1.28
N LEU A 182 -0.85 -3.01 0.86
CA LEU A 182 -1.23 -2.73 -0.53
C LEU A 182 -0.28 -1.68 -1.11
N LEU A 183 0.55 -2.09 -2.05
CA LEU A 183 1.39 -1.19 -2.84
C LEU A 183 0.73 -0.96 -4.20
N VAL A 184 0.54 0.31 -4.55
CA VAL A 184 0.04 0.70 -5.88
C VAL A 184 1.21 1.20 -6.69
N ASN A 185 1.56 0.44 -7.72
CA ASN A 185 2.47 0.89 -8.76
C ASN A 185 1.58 1.51 -9.84
N GLY A 186 1.45 2.85 -9.79
CA GLY A 186 0.83 3.59 -10.88
C GLY A 186 1.65 3.33 -12.14
N GLY A 187 0.98 3.08 -13.27
CA GLY A 187 1.62 3.07 -14.57
C GLY A 187 2.11 4.48 -14.88
N HIS A 188 3.23 4.88 -14.27
CA HIS A 188 4.06 5.91 -14.87
C HIS A 188 4.54 5.28 -16.17
N ASP A 189 3.81 5.57 -17.25
CA ASP A 189 4.44 5.63 -18.55
C ASP A 189 5.70 6.47 -18.31
N GLU A 190 6.86 5.82 -18.36
CA GLU A 190 8.16 6.47 -18.48
C GLU A 190 8.19 7.19 -19.84
N ASP A 191 7.32 8.18 -20.00
CA ASP A 191 7.64 9.36 -20.77
C ASP A 191 8.68 10.11 -19.93
N ASP A 192 9.87 9.50 -19.78
CA ASP A 192 11.11 10.17 -19.44
C ASP A 192 11.38 11.13 -20.60
N ASP A 193 10.70 12.26 -20.54
CA ASP A 193 11.10 13.52 -21.13
C ASP A 193 12.38 14.00 -20.43
N HIS A 194 13.44 13.21 -20.62
CA HIS A 194 14.80 13.72 -20.74
C HIS A 194 14.84 14.64 -21.96
N GLU A 195 14.19 15.80 -21.87
CA GLU A 195 14.65 16.99 -22.55
C GLU A 195 16.04 17.27 -21.96
N MET A 196 17.05 16.68 -22.61
CA MET A 196 18.43 17.08 -22.43
C MET A 196 18.49 18.57 -22.71
N ASP A 197 18.50 19.38 -21.65
CA ASP A 197 18.88 20.79 -21.66
C ASP A 197 20.36 20.89 -22.07
N ASP A 198 20.65 20.62 -23.35
CA ASP A 198 21.93 20.78 -24.04
C ASP A 198 22.27 22.27 -24.29
N ASP A 199 21.75 23.19 -23.49
CA ASP A 199 21.88 24.65 -23.67
C ASP A 199 22.66 25.30 -22.51
N MET A 200 23.88 24.81 -22.21
CA MET A 200 24.86 25.53 -21.39
C MET A 200 26.22 25.68 -22.06
N ASP A 201 26.25 26.38 -23.20
CA ASP A 201 27.45 27.07 -23.67
C ASP A 201 27.20 28.59 -23.66
N MET A 202 27.17 29.18 -22.46
CA MET A 202 27.27 30.64 -22.27
C MET A 202 28.74 31.07 -22.26
N ASP A 203 29.14 31.75 -23.33
CA ASP A 203 29.92 32.99 -23.33
C ASP A 203 31.12 33.09 -22.37
N ASP A 204 32.29 32.59 -22.80
CA ASP A 204 33.58 33.00 -22.25
C ASP A 204 34.09 34.29 -22.93
N ASP A 205 33.43 35.39 -22.61
CA ASP A 205 33.86 36.76 -22.95
C ASP A 205 34.84 37.26 -21.86
N MET A 206 36.12 36.91 -21.98
CA MET A 206 37.19 37.52 -21.17
C MET A 206 38.52 37.62 -21.92
N GLU A 207 38.69 38.66 -22.73
CA GLU A 207 40.03 39.22 -22.98
C GLU A 207 40.07 40.73 -22.76
N MET A 208 41.05 41.14 -21.94
CA MET A 208 41.33 42.50 -21.43
C MET A 208 42.00 43.41 -22.46
#